data_AF-A0A9W8GL06-F1
#
_entry.id   AF-A0A9W8GL06-F1
#
_cell.length_a   1.000
_cell.length_b   1.000
_cell.length_c   1.000
_cell.angle_alpha   90.00
_cell.angle_beta   90.00
_cell.angle_gamma   90.00
#
_symmetry.space_group_name_H-M   'P 1'
#
loop_
_entity.id
_entity.type
_entity.pdbx_description
1 polymer ?
#
loop_
_entity_poly.entity_id
_entity_poly.type
_entity_poly.pdbx_seq_one_letter_code
_entity_poly.pdbx_strand_id
1 'polypeptide(L)'
;MVKTRLQNQKPVNGRLPYAGGVDCFRQIVRQEGVRGLYRGLVPNLAGVTPEKAIKLAVNDIMRGVLSERLGTTPDRLPVAYGALAGATAGLCQFVATNPMEIVKIHMQVATAGGSTVPVTALGIARQLGFRGLYRGTAATLLRDVPFSLLFFPLQALLAQKAQWALNGSREKPSTLCVLAGSTVAGMVAAASVTPADVIKTRLQSSAQPTPAYSGVVDCAKRIMSTEGPRAFFKGTVPRCLTMAPLFGIALMMYDMQQKILGW
;
A
#
# COMPACT_ATOMS: atom_id res chain seq x y z
N MET A 1 8.93 5.82 -8.11
CA MET A 1 10.14 5.68 -8.94
C MET A 1 11.41 5.65 -8.11
N VAL A 2 11.72 6.70 -7.31
CA VAL A 2 12.94 6.77 -6.47
C VAL A 2 13.05 5.57 -5.52
N LYS A 3 11.99 5.28 -4.75
CA LYS A 3 11.92 4.07 -3.88
C LYS A 3 12.18 2.78 -4.67
N THR A 4 11.56 2.65 -5.84
CA THR A 4 11.66 1.47 -6.70
C THR A 4 13.09 1.26 -7.22
N ARG A 5 13.79 2.33 -7.63
CA ARG A 5 15.19 2.24 -8.08
C ARG A 5 16.17 1.99 -6.94
N LEU A 6 15.95 2.58 -5.76
CA LEU A 6 16.76 2.32 -4.57
C LEU A 6 16.58 0.91 -3.99
N GLN A 7 15.39 0.32 -4.12
CA GLN A 7 15.15 -1.06 -3.68
C GLN A 7 15.70 -2.10 -4.68
N ASN A 8 15.78 -1.73 -5.97
CA ASN A 8 16.18 -2.63 -7.04
C ASN A 8 17.64 -2.43 -7.53
N GLN A 9 18.41 -1.54 -6.90
CA GLN A 9 19.79 -1.32 -7.30
C GLN A 9 20.67 -2.53 -6.94
N LYS A 10 21.47 -2.99 -7.91
CA LYS A 10 22.51 -3.99 -7.70
C LYS A 10 23.87 -3.30 -7.61
N PRO A 11 24.77 -3.76 -6.73
CA PRO A 11 26.12 -3.24 -6.70
C PRO A 11 26.81 -3.51 -8.03
N VAL A 12 27.31 -2.45 -8.68
CA VAL A 12 28.12 -2.54 -9.89
C VAL A 12 29.55 -2.21 -9.46
N ASN A 13 30.48 -3.15 -9.64
CA ASN A 13 31.87 -3.04 -9.18
C ASN A 13 32.00 -2.76 -7.67
N GLY A 14 31.20 -3.44 -6.85
CA GLY A 14 31.26 -3.32 -5.37
C GLY A 14 30.71 -2.01 -4.81
N ARG A 15 30.19 -1.11 -5.65
CA ARG A 15 29.57 0.16 -5.23
C ARG A 15 28.10 0.19 -5.62
N LEU A 16 27.27 0.70 -4.70
CA LEU A 16 25.87 0.94 -4.97
C LEU A 16 25.73 2.15 -5.92
N PRO A 17 24.92 2.05 -7.00
CA PRO A 17 24.70 3.14 -7.95
C PRO A 17 24.16 4.43 -7.31
N TYR A 18 23.38 4.30 -6.24
CA TYR A 18 22.78 5.40 -5.51
C TYR A 18 23.17 5.34 -4.03
N ALA A 19 23.78 6.41 -3.51
CA ALA A 19 24.14 6.51 -2.10
C ALA A 19 22.92 6.73 -1.18
N GLY A 20 21.80 7.21 -1.73
CA GLY A 20 20.56 7.42 -0.99
C GLY A 20 19.40 8.00 -1.81
N GLY A 21 18.29 8.31 -1.14
CA GLY A 21 17.06 8.89 -1.71
C GLY A 21 17.29 10.14 -2.57
N VAL A 22 18.05 11.07 -2.01
CA VAL A 22 18.31 12.39 -2.60
C VAL A 22 19.29 12.30 -3.76
N ASP A 23 20.31 11.44 -3.64
CA ASP A 23 21.29 11.18 -4.71
C ASP A 23 20.62 10.51 -5.93
N CYS A 24 19.75 9.52 -5.68
CA CYS A 24 18.92 8.90 -6.70
C CYS A 24 18.01 9.92 -7.41
N PHE A 25 17.34 10.78 -6.64
CA PHE A 25 16.49 11.83 -7.21
C PHE A 25 17.30 12.81 -8.08
N ARG A 26 18.45 13.27 -7.58
CA ARG A 26 19.32 14.23 -8.30
C ARG A 26 19.89 13.63 -9.58
N GLN A 27 20.32 12.36 -9.55
CA GLN A 27 20.77 11.67 -10.75
C GLN A 27 19.65 11.46 -11.77
N ILE A 28 18.44 11.09 -11.34
CA ILE A 28 17.30 10.93 -12.26
C ILE A 28 16.96 12.25 -12.95
N VAL A 29 16.90 13.36 -12.21
CA VAL A 29 16.63 14.68 -12.79
C VAL A 29 17.74 15.10 -13.76
N ARG A 30 19.00 14.82 -13.43
CA ARG A 30 20.17 15.20 -14.25
C ARG A 30 20.33 14.32 -15.51
N GLN A 31 19.96 13.04 -15.46
CA GLN A 31 20.15 12.09 -16.56
C GLN A 31 18.91 11.91 -17.44
N GLU A 32 17.70 11.93 -16.86
CA GLU A 32 16.44 11.65 -17.57
C GLU A 32 15.52 12.88 -17.68
N GLY A 33 15.92 14.01 -17.07
CA GLY A 33 15.14 15.24 -17.01
C GLY A 33 13.90 15.13 -16.13
N VAL A 34 13.14 16.23 -16.02
CA VAL A 34 11.88 16.28 -15.23
C VAL A 34 10.83 15.31 -15.79
N ARG A 35 10.82 15.05 -17.11
CA ARG A 35 9.96 14.04 -17.74
C ARG A 35 10.33 12.61 -17.34
N GLY A 36 11.57 12.35 -16.96
CA GLY A 36 12.02 11.06 -16.42
C GLY A 36 11.30 10.66 -15.14
N LEU A 37 10.94 11.61 -14.28
CA LEU A 37 10.16 11.36 -13.06
C LEU A 37 8.74 10.84 -13.33
N TYR A 38 8.16 11.20 -14.47
CA TYR A 38 6.84 10.76 -14.89
C TYR A 38 6.88 9.45 -15.70
N ARG A 39 8.08 8.97 -16.05
CA ARG A 39 8.27 7.70 -16.78
C ARG A 39 7.88 6.54 -15.87
N GLY A 40 6.75 5.91 -16.19
CA GLY A 40 6.12 4.88 -15.37
C GLY A 40 4.85 5.32 -14.62
N LEU A 41 4.46 6.59 -14.71
CA LEU A 41 3.18 7.06 -14.18
C LEU A 41 2.00 6.40 -14.91
N VAL A 42 2.05 6.34 -16.25
CA VAL A 42 1.02 5.70 -17.08
C VAL A 42 0.76 4.24 -16.70
N PRO A 43 1.75 3.33 -16.64
CA PRO A 43 1.50 1.95 -16.21
C PRO A 43 1.12 1.82 -14.72
N ASN A 44 1.43 2.81 -13.90
CA ASN A 44 0.97 2.87 -12.50
C ASN A 44 -0.52 3.26 -12.44
N LEU A 45 -0.91 4.34 -13.11
CA LEU A 45 -2.31 4.76 -13.27
C LEU A 45 -3.16 3.68 -13.93
N ALA A 46 -2.69 3.06 -15.01
CA ALA A 46 -3.38 1.94 -15.66
C ALA A 46 -3.57 0.72 -14.73
N GLY A 47 -2.82 0.63 -13.63
CA GLY A 47 -3.03 -0.37 -12.58
C GLY A 47 -3.98 0.07 -11.47
N VAL A 48 -3.79 1.30 -10.98
CA VAL A 48 -4.55 1.82 -9.84
C VAL A 48 -5.98 2.16 -10.25
N THR A 49 -6.21 2.62 -11.48
CA THR A 49 -7.54 3.01 -11.96
C THR A 49 -8.52 1.84 -12.00
N PRO A 50 -8.19 0.67 -12.59
CA PRO A 50 -9.08 -0.51 -12.52
C PRO A 50 -9.30 -0.98 -11.08
N GLU A 51 -8.26 -0.95 -10.25
CA GLU A 51 -8.36 -1.33 -8.82
C GLU A 51 -9.39 -0.46 -8.09
N LYS A 52 -9.35 0.86 -8.27
CA LYS A 52 -10.31 1.78 -7.64
C LYS A 52 -11.71 1.68 -8.25
N ALA A 53 -11.81 1.49 -9.58
CA ALA A 53 -13.09 1.32 -10.27
C ALA A 53 -13.84 0.07 -9.77
N ILE A 54 -13.15 -1.08 -9.67
CA ILE A 54 -13.75 -2.32 -9.16
C ILE A 54 -14.22 -2.14 -7.71
N LYS A 55 -13.39 -1.52 -6.86
CA LYS A 55 -13.77 -1.29 -5.46
C LYS A 55 -15.03 -0.42 -5.33
N LEU A 56 -15.13 0.66 -6.11
CA LEU A 56 -16.30 1.54 -6.08
C LEU A 56 -17.54 0.81 -6.60
N ALA A 57 -17.45 0.15 -7.76
CA ALA A 57 -18.57 -0.57 -8.36
C ALA A 57 -19.12 -1.66 -7.41
N VAL A 58 -18.26 -2.46 -6.79
CA VAL A 58 -18.71 -3.53 -5.87
C VAL A 58 -19.27 -2.94 -4.57
N ASN A 59 -18.73 -1.83 -4.07
CA ASN A 59 -19.25 -1.16 -2.88
C ASN A 59 -20.67 -0.63 -3.12
N ASP A 60 -20.89 0.02 -4.27
CA ASP A 60 -22.20 0.57 -4.65
C ASP A 60 -23.24 -0.55 -4.82
N ILE A 61 -22.87 -1.65 -5.49
CA ILE A 61 -23.73 -2.84 -5.62
C ILE A 61 -24.07 -3.42 -4.25
N MET A 62 -23.07 -3.61 -3.38
CA MET A 62 -23.26 -4.24 -2.08
C MET A 62 -24.08 -3.36 -1.14
N ARG A 63 -23.90 -2.03 -1.19
CA ARG A 63 -24.75 -1.08 -0.48
C ARG A 63 -26.18 -1.12 -0.99
N GLY A 64 -26.39 -1.20 -2.30
CA GLY A 64 -27.71 -1.38 -2.91
C GLY A 64 -28.42 -2.62 -2.36
N VAL A 65 -27.77 -3.78 -2.44
CA VAL A 65 -28.33 -5.06 -1.97
C VAL A 65 -28.61 -5.05 -0.45
N LEU A 66 -27.72 -4.47 0.36
CA LEU A 66 -27.94 -4.38 1.81
C LEU A 66 -29.03 -3.37 2.18
N SER A 67 -29.15 -2.27 1.43
CA SER A 67 -30.16 -1.24 1.63
C SER A 67 -31.57 -1.77 1.34
N GLU A 68 -31.71 -2.56 0.27
CA GLU A 68 -32.96 -3.20 -0.13
C GLU A 68 -33.39 -4.27 0.88
N ARG A 69 -32.45 -5.04 1.43
CA ARG A 69 -32.74 -6.05 2.47
C ARG A 69 -33.12 -5.46 3.83
N LEU A 70 -32.67 -4.25 4.15
CA LEU A 70 -33.02 -3.56 5.41
C LEU A 70 -34.19 -2.58 5.25
N GLY A 71 -34.66 -2.31 4.03
CA GLY A 71 -35.69 -1.31 3.75
C GLY A 71 -35.22 0.13 4.02
N THR A 72 -33.91 0.39 3.96
CA THR A 72 -33.29 1.69 4.30
C THR A 72 -32.67 2.33 3.06
N THR A 73 -32.42 3.65 3.09
CA THR A 73 -31.64 4.33 2.03
C THR A 73 -30.14 3.99 2.11
N PRO A 74 -29.41 3.95 0.97
CA PRO A 74 -27.97 3.67 0.90
C PRO A 74 -27.09 4.54 1.81
N ASP A 75 -27.55 5.74 2.13
CA ASP A 75 -26.84 6.72 2.98
C ASP A 75 -27.09 6.55 4.48
N ARG A 76 -28.11 5.77 4.88
CA ARG A 76 -28.48 5.55 6.29
C ARG A 76 -28.16 4.14 6.80
N LEU A 77 -27.30 3.38 6.11
CA LEU A 77 -26.88 2.07 6.62
C LEU A 77 -26.15 2.22 7.96
N PRO A 78 -26.47 1.40 8.97
CA PRO A 78 -25.69 1.34 10.20
C PRO A 78 -24.23 1.04 9.91
N VAL A 79 -23.32 1.60 10.71
CA VAL A 79 -21.85 1.51 10.52
C VAL A 79 -21.37 0.07 10.30
N ALA A 80 -22.00 -0.90 10.98
CA ALA A 80 -21.68 -2.32 10.84
C ALA A 80 -21.98 -2.87 9.43
N TYR A 81 -23.11 -2.51 8.84
CA TYR A 81 -23.50 -2.93 7.50
C TYR A 81 -22.69 -2.20 6.42
N GLY A 82 -22.39 -0.91 6.64
CA GLY A 82 -21.45 -0.17 5.79
C GLY A 82 -20.03 -0.77 5.81
N ALA A 83 -19.57 -1.23 6.98
CA ALA A 83 -18.30 -1.93 7.12
C ALA A 83 -18.31 -3.29 6.41
N LEU A 84 -19.42 -4.04 6.47
CA LEU A 84 -19.57 -5.32 5.77
C LEU A 84 -19.61 -5.16 4.24
N ALA A 85 -20.30 -4.13 3.74
CA ALA A 85 -20.27 -3.76 2.32
C ALA A 85 -18.84 -3.39 1.87
N GLY A 86 -18.14 -2.58 2.66
CA GLY A 86 -16.75 -2.21 2.41
C GLY A 86 -15.78 -3.40 2.45
N ALA A 87 -15.97 -4.34 3.37
CA ALA A 87 -15.17 -5.56 3.48
C ALA A 87 -15.38 -6.50 2.28
N THR A 88 -16.62 -6.68 1.84
CA THR A 88 -16.96 -7.53 0.69
C THR A 88 -16.43 -6.92 -0.61
N ALA A 89 -16.58 -5.60 -0.78
CA ALA A 89 -15.98 -4.87 -1.90
C ALA A 89 -14.46 -4.97 -1.91
N GLY A 90 -13.81 -4.86 -0.75
CA GLY A 90 -12.37 -5.04 -0.60
C GLY A 90 -11.91 -6.46 -0.98
N LEU A 91 -12.64 -7.49 -0.55
CA LEU A 91 -12.34 -8.88 -0.89
C LEU A 91 -12.52 -9.17 -2.38
N CYS A 92 -13.61 -8.69 -3.00
CA CYS A 92 -13.86 -8.88 -4.42
C CYS A 92 -12.82 -8.15 -5.29
N GLN A 93 -12.53 -6.88 -4.93
CA GLN A 93 -11.45 -6.13 -5.57
C GLN A 93 -10.12 -6.86 -5.45
N PHE A 94 -9.79 -7.33 -4.24
CA PHE A 94 -8.56 -8.07 -4.02
C PHE A 94 -8.49 -9.33 -4.89
N VAL A 95 -9.57 -10.11 -5.02
CA VAL A 95 -9.60 -11.30 -5.89
C VAL A 95 -9.30 -10.94 -7.35
N ALA A 96 -9.88 -9.84 -7.85
CA ALA A 96 -9.67 -9.40 -9.22
C ALA A 96 -8.26 -8.81 -9.47
N THR A 97 -7.69 -8.10 -8.49
CA THR A 97 -6.45 -7.34 -8.68
C THR A 97 -5.19 -8.09 -8.27
N ASN A 98 -5.31 -9.10 -7.39
CA ASN A 98 -4.17 -9.85 -6.89
C ASN A 98 -3.34 -10.54 -7.99
N PRO A 99 -3.92 -11.14 -9.05
CA PRO A 99 -3.15 -11.64 -10.19
C PRO A 99 -2.31 -10.56 -10.88
N MET A 100 -2.87 -9.37 -11.07
CA MET A 100 -2.15 -8.24 -11.67
C MET A 100 -1.03 -7.73 -10.77
N GLU A 101 -1.26 -7.65 -9.46
CA GLU A 101 -0.25 -7.24 -8.49
C GLU A 101 0.96 -8.19 -8.51
N ILE A 102 0.71 -9.51 -8.44
CA ILE A 102 1.78 -10.51 -8.44
C ILE A 102 2.58 -10.46 -9.74
N VAL A 103 1.92 -10.38 -10.89
CA VAL A 103 2.61 -10.26 -12.18
C VAL A 103 3.48 -8.98 -12.22
N LYS A 104 2.98 -7.84 -11.75
CA LYS A 104 3.76 -6.60 -11.69
C LYS A 104 4.97 -6.72 -10.78
N ILE A 105 4.83 -7.34 -9.61
CA ILE A 105 5.95 -7.56 -8.68
C ILE A 105 7.02 -8.42 -9.33
N HIS A 106 6.64 -9.54 -9.94
CA HIS A 106 7.58 -10.44 -10.61
C HIS A 106 8.27 -9.79 -11.82
N MET A 107 7.55 -9.00 -12.62
CA MET A 107 8.16 -8.23 -13.71
C MET A 107 9.17 -7.22 -13.16
N GLN A 108 8.83 -6.48 -12.10
CA GLN A 108 9.73 -5.49 -11.49
C GLN A 108 10.99 -6.13 -10.90
N VAL A 109 10.88 -7.31 -10.29
CA VAL A 109 12.01 -8.07 -9.75
C VAL A 109 12.88 -8.63 -10.88
N ALA A 110 12.29 -9.13 -11.97
CA ALA A 110 13.05 -9.63 -13.12
C ALA A 110 13.81 -8.51 -13.85
N THR A 111 13.20 -7.34 -13.99
CA THR A 111 13.88 -6.15 -14.55
C THR A 111 15.03 -5.68 -13.64
N ALA A 112 14.84 -5.72 -12.32
CA ALA A 112 15.92 -5.46 -11.35
C ALA A 112 17.05 -6.51 -11.42
N GLY A 113 16.68 -7.73 -11.81
CA GLY A 113 17.56 -8.87 -12.02
C GLY A 113 18.62 -8.67 -13.10
N GLY A 114 18.45 -7.71 -14.00
CA GLY A 114 19.28 -7.60 -15.21
C GLY A 114 18.97 -8.68 -16.25
N SER A 115 17.81 -9.33 -16.17
CA SER A 115 17.40 -10.32 -17.15
C SER A 115 17.16 -9.64 -18.51
N THR A 116 17.88 -10.12 -19.53
CA THR A 116 17.83 -9.64 -20.92
C THR A 116 16.63 -10.18 -21.70
N VAL A 117 15.91 -11.16 -21.14
CA VAL A 117 14.72 -11.76 -21.75
C VAL A 117 13.48 -10.94 -21.37
N PRO A 118 12.65 -10.48 -22.32
CA PRO A 118 11.42 -9.78 -22.02
C PRO A 118 10.47 -10.70 -21.25
N VAL A 119 10.36 -10.48 -19.95
CA VAL A 119 9.48 -11.26 -19.09
C VAL A 119 8.05 -10.85 -19.40
N THR A 120 7.32 -11.76 -20.04
CA THR A 120 5.93 -11.52 -20.46
C THR A 120 4.98 -11.81 -19.30
N ALA A 121 4.02 -10.90 -19.05
CA ALA A 121 2.99 -11.05 -18.03
C ALA A 121 2.28 -12.41 -18.08
N LEU A 122 1.98 -12.88 -19.29
CA LEU A 122 1.34 -14.17 -19.56
C LEU A 122 2.25 -15.37 -19.24
N GLY A 123 3.56 -15.22 -19.42
CA GLY A 123 4.56 -16.24 -19.06
C GLY A 123 4.65 -16.43 -17.54
N ILE A 124 4.67 -15.33 -16.78
CA ILE A 124 4.63 -15.36 -15.31
C ILE A 124 3.33 -15.99 -14.82
N ALA A 125 2.18 -15.58 -15.39
CA ALA A 125 0.88 -16.11 -14.99
C ALA A 125 0.78 -17.62 -15.24
N ARG A 126 1.31 -18.11 -16.37
CA ARG A 126 1.37 -19.55 -16.69
C ARG A 126 2.35 -20.31 -15.80
N GLN A 127 3.48 -19.72 -15.42
CA GLN A 127 4.47 -20.34 -14.53
C GLN A 127 3.99 -20.44 -13.08
N LEU A 128 3.32 -19.42 -12.56
CA LEU A 128 2.82 -19.40 -11.18
C LEU A 128 1.54 -20.21 -11.02
N GLY A 129 0.72 -20.31 -12.08
CA GLY A 129 -0.60 -20.93 -12.03
C GLY A 129 -1.56 -20.23 -11.08
N PHE A 130 -2.78 -20.77 -10.95
CA PHE A 130 -3.83 -20.18 -10.12
C PHE A 130 -3.43 -20.09 -8.63
N ARG A 131 -2.85 -21.17 -8.07
CA ARG A 131 -2.40 -21.18 -6.66
C ARG A 131 -1.24 -20.20 -6.38
N GLY A 132 -0.36 -19.95 -7.35
CA GLY A 132 0.70 -18.95 -7.21
C GLY A 132 0.17 -17.52 -7.26
N LEU A 133 -0.84 -17.25 -8.09
CA LEU A 133 -1.49 -15.92 -8.22
C LEU A 133 -2.27 -15.50 -6.97
N TYR A 134 -2.65 -16.43 -6.08
CA TYR A 134 -3.29 -16.13 -4.80
C TYR A 134 -2.37 -16.32 -3.58
N ARG A 135 -1.07 -16.54 -3.82
CA ARG A 135 -0.10 -16.68 -2.73
C ARG A 135 0.18 -15.32 -2.10
N GLY A 136 -0.15 -15.17 -0.81
CA GLY A 136 0.04 -13.91 -0.07
C GLY A 136 -1.22 -13.08 0.14
N THR A 137 -2.40 -13.57 -0.27
CA THR A 137 -3.70 -12.99 0.07
C THR A 137 -3.90 -12.83 1.57
N ALA A 138 -3.64 -13.90 2.33
CA ALA A 138 -3.69 -13.85 3.79
C ALA A 138 -2.70 -12.82 4.39
N ALA A 139 -1.50 -12.72 3.81
CA ALA A 139 -0.51 -11.72 4.25
C ALA A 139 -0.95 -10.28 3.92
N THR A 140 -1.71 -10.08 2.85
CA THR A 140 -2.26 -8.77 2.49
C THR A 140 -3.40 -8.37 3.42
N LEU A 141 -4.32 -9.29 3.73
CA LEU A 141 -5.37 -9.06 4.72
C LEU A 141 -4.78 -8.81 6.11
N LEU A 142 -3.76 -9.58 6.50
CA LEU A 142 -3.02 -9.42 7.75
C LEU A 142 -2.32 -8.06 7.84
N ARG A 143 -2.05 -7.41 6.72
CA ARG A 143 -1.49 -6.06 6.67
C ARG A 143 -2.56 -4.98 6.72
N ASP A 144 -3.56 -5.10 5.85
CA ASP A 144 -4.53 -4.02 5.60
C ASP A 144 -5.51 -3.85 6.76
N VAL A 145 -5.86 -4.93 7.44
CA VAL A 145 -6.78 -4.90 8.59
C VAL A 145 -6.13 -4.19 9.79
N PRO A 146 -4.93 -4.58 10.28
CA PRO A 146 -4.28 -3.85 11.37
C PRO A 146 -3.90 -2.42 11.00
N PHE A 147 -3.51 -2.18 9.74
CA PHE A 147 -3.21 -0.82 9.28
C PHE A 147 -4.43 0.09 9.44
N SER A 148 -5.60 -0.35 8.97
CA SER A 148 -6.83 0.44 9.04
C SER A 148 -7.32 0.60 10.47
N LEU A 149 -7.24 -0.45 11.30
CA LEU A 149 -7.62 -0.43 12.71
C LEU A 149 -6.79 0.55 13.55
N LEU A 150 -5.50 0.71 13.23
CA LEU A 150 -4.63 1.65 13.93
C LEU A 150 -4.74 3.06 13.35
N PHE A 151 -4.73 3.19 12.03
CA PHE A 151 -4.63 4.47 11.35
C PHE A 151 -5.83 5.39 11.60
N PHE A 152 -7.06 4.91 11.39
CA PHE A 152 -8.27 5.76 11.47
C PHE A 152 -8.53 6.34 12.88
N PRO A 153 -8.43 5.56 13.98
CA PRO A 153 -8.58 6.11 15.32
C PRO A 153 -7.42 7.04 15.69
N LEU A 154 -6.17 6.67 15.35
CA LEU A 154 -5.00 7.49 15.70
C LEU A 154 -5.04 8.85 15.01
N GLN A 155 -5.38 8.91 13.71
CA GLN A 155 -5.46 10.20 13.02
C GLN A 155 -6.55 11.10 13.63
N ALA A 156 -7.69 10.53 14.04
CA ALA A 156 -8.81 11.30 14.57
C ALA A 156 -8.46 11.91 15.93
N LEU A 157 -7.85 11.09 16.80
CA LEU A 157 -7.38 11.53 18.12
C LEU A 157 -6.26 12.56 18.00
N LEU A 158 -5.30 12.37 17.11
CA LEU A 158 -4.18 13.29 16.94
C LEU A 158 -4.61 14.61 16.31
N ALA A 159 -5.49 14.58 15.31
CA ALA A 159 -6.04 15.80 14.72
C ALA A 159 -6.86 16.60 15.74
N GLN A 160 -7.68 15.93 16.56
CA GLN A 160 -8.48 16.57 17.61
C GLN A 160 -7.61 17.14 18.74
N LYS A 161 -6.57 16.41 19.18
CA LYS A 161 -5.62 16.89 20.18
C LYS A 161 -4.80 18.08 19.67
N ALA A 162 -4.36 18.05 18.42
CA ALA A 162 -3.63 19.16 17.81
C ALA A 162 -4.51 20.42 17.71
N GLN A 163 -5.79 20.26 17.34
CA GLN A 163 -6.74 21.37 17.29
C GLN A 163 -6.99 21.97 18.68
N TRP A 164 -7.18 21.12 19.69
CA TRP A 164 -7.38 21.56 21.06
C TRP A 164 -6.17 22.35 21.59
N ALA A 165 -4.96 21.88 21.29
CA ALA A 165 -3.72 22.54 21.71
C ALA A 165 -3.50 23.92 21.05
N LEU A 166 -3.97 24.10 19.80
CA LEU A 166 -3.78 25.35 19.05
C LEU A 166 -4.90 26.38 19.29
N ASN A 167 -6.16 25.94 19.32
CA ASN A 167 -7.31 26.85 19.33
C ASN A 167 -8.14 26.80 20.62
N GLY A 168 -7.84 25.90 21.57
CA GLY A 168 -8.60 25.74 22.82
C GLY A 168 -10.05 25.23 22.65
N SER A 169 -10.53 25.12 21.41
CA SER A 169 -11.92 24.78 21.06
C SER A 169 -12.05 23.38 20.46
N ARG A 170 -13.19 22.74 20.71
CA ARG A 170 -13.55 21.40 20.22
C ARG A 170 -14.13 21.38 18.80
N GLU A 171 -13.91 22.45 18.03
CA GLU A 171 -14.41 22.59 16.66
C GLU A 171 -13.74 21.59 15.69
N LYS A 172 -14.29 21.50 14.47
CA LYS A 172 -13.72 20.67 13.40
C LYS A 172 -12.21 21.00 13.24
N PRO A 173 -11.34 19.98 13.19
CA PRO A 173 -9.90 20.20 13.09
C PRO A 173 -9.55 20.98 11.83
N SER A 174 -8.64 21.94 11.95
CA SER A 174 -8.12 22.66 10.80
C SER A 174 -7.41 21.70 9.84
N THR A 175 -7.37 22.05 8.55
CA THR A 175 -6.71 21.25 7.51
C THR A 175 -5.23 20.97 7.85
N LEU A 176 -4.58 21.89 8.55
CA LEU A 176 -3.21 21.73 9.07
C LEU A 176 -3.14 20.71 10.22
N CYS A 177 -4.08 20.74 11.17
CA CYS A 177 -4.17 19.75 12.24
C CYS A 177 -4.47 18.35 11.68
N VAL A 178 -5.31 18.25 10.64
CA VAL A 178 -5.58 16.99 9.93
C VAL A 178 -4.31 16.48 9.27
N LEU A 179 -3.54 17.33 8.58
CA LEU A 179 -2.27 16.95 7.98
C LEU A 179 -1.26 16.46 9.05
N ALA A 180 -1.07 17.22 10.13
CA ALA A 180 -0.16 16.85 11.21
C ALA A 180 -0.58 15.55 11.91
N GLY A 181 -1.88 15.39 12.23
CA GLY A 181 -2.41 14.16 12.83
C GLY A 181 -2.27 12.95 11.91
N SER A 182 -2.54 13.12 10.62
CA SER A 182 -2.49 12.04 9.62
C SER A 182 -1.05 11.60 9.29
N THR A 183 -0.09 12.54 9.26
CA THR A 183 1.33 12.22 9.08
C THR A 183 1.87 11.36 10.22
N VAL A 184 1.60 11.76 11.47
CA VAL A 184 2.06 11.03 12.67
C VAL A 184 1.34 9.69 12.79
N ALA A 185 0.01 9.66 12.60
CA ALA A 185 -0.75 8.41 12.59
C ALA A 185 -0.27 7.45 11.50
N GLY A 186 0.02 7.97 10.31
CA GLY A 186 0.58 7.20 9.19
C GLY A 186 1.93 6.58 9.51
N MET A 187 2.80 7.28 10.24
CA MET A 187 4.09 6.75 10.70
C MET A 187 3.92 5.62 11.71
N VAL A 188 3.10 5.83 12.74
CA VAL A 188 2.87 4.83 13.81
C VAL A 188 2.21 3.58 13.25
N ALA A 189 1.19 3.73 12.40
CA ALA A 189 0.53 2.62 11.73
C ALA A 189 1.49 1.89 10.77
N ALA A 190 2.29 2.63 9.98
CA ALA A 190 3.27 2.03 9.08
C ALA A 190 4.33 1.24 9.85
N ALA A 191 4.85 1.76 10.96
CA ALA A 191 5.83 1.08 11.80
C ALA A 191 5.27 -0.22 12.37
N SER A 192 4.07 -0.16 12.95
CA SER A 192 3.39 -1.30 13.57
C SER A 192 3.10 -2.43 12.57
N VAL A 193 2.83 -2.09 11.31
CA VAL A 193 2.47 -3.04 10.26
C VAL A 193 3.68 -3.53 9.45
N THR A 194 4.89 -2.97 9.71
CA THR A 194 6.12 -3.37 9.03
C THR A 194 6.40 -4.89 9.09
N PRO A 195 6.21 -5.58 10.23
CA PRO A 195 6.42 -7.02 10.29
C PRO A 195 5.56 -7.82 9.30
N ALA A 196 4.28 -7.47 9.15
CA ALA A 196 3.38 -8.10 8.20
C ALA A 196 3.79 -7.84 6.75
N ASP A 197 4.27 -6.63 6.44
CA ASP A 197 4.78 -6.30 5.11
C ASP A 197 6.07 -7.02 4.76
N VAL A 198 6.99 -7.20 5.72
CA VAL A 198 8.21 -7.99 5.47
C VAL A 198 7.82 -9.43 5.11
N ILE A 199 6.86 -10.03 5.82
CA ILE A 199 6.37 -11.38 5.50
C ILE A 199 5.71 -11.41 4.12
N LYS A 200 4.82 -10.46 3.81
CA LYS A 200 4.18 -10.35 2.48
C LYS A 200 5.21 -10.23 1.36
N THR A 201 6.16 -9.30 1.50
CA THR A 201 7.16 -9.03 0.46
C THR A 201 8.11 -10.20 0.25
N ARG A 202 8.55 -10.90 1.30
CA ARG A 202 9.37 -12.12 1.17
C ARG A 202 8.61 -13.27 0.51
N LEU A 203 7.34 -13.45 0.89
CA LEU A 203 6.48 -14.50 0.36
C LEU A 203 6.09 -14.26 -1.11
N GLN A 204 5.96 -12.99 -1.53
CA GLN A 204 5.67 -12.59 -2.92
C GLN A 204 6.93 -12.40 -3.79
N SER A 205 8.10 -12.16 -3.19
CA SER A 205 9.38 -12.01 -3.91
C SER A 205 10.05 -13.36 -4.23
N SER A 206 9.54 -14.46 -3.67
CA SER A 206 10.03 -15.82 -3.94
C SER A 206 9.63 -16.25 -5.37
N ALA A 207 10.39 -15.81 -6.37
CA ALA A 207 10.19 -16.11 -7.78
C ALA A 207 10.81 -17.45 -8.23
N GLN A 208 11.29 -18.28 -7.31
CA GLN A 208 11.84 -19.60 -7.61
C GLN A 208 10.71 -20.63 -7.83
N PRO A 209 10.88 -21.59 -8.75
CA PRO A 209 9.88 -22.61 -9.08
C PRO A 209 9.56 -23.55 -7.90
N THR A 210 10.44 -23.63 -6.90
CA THR A 210 10.17 -24.29 -5.62
C THR A 210 9.69 -23.29 -4.57
N PRO A 211 8.61 -23.60 -3.83
CA PRO A 211 8.11 -22.71 -2.79
C PRO A 211 9.13 -22.56 -1.66
N ALA A 212 9.83 -21.42 -1.60
CA ALA A 212 10.76 -21.12 -0.50
C ALA A 212 10.09 -21.07 0.88
N TYR A 213 8.76 -20.82 0.92
CA TYR A 213 7.94 -20.76 2.14
C TYR A 213 6.55 -21.35 1.91
N SER A 214 6.09 -22.29 2.73
CA SER A 214 4.76 -22.93 2.56
C SER A 214 3.58 -22.01 2.88
N GLY A 215 3.80 -20.97 3.70
CA GLY A 215 2.77 -20.00 4.09
C GLY A 215 3.33 -18.86 4.96
N VAL A 216 2.42 -18.02 5.47
CA VAL A 216 2.74 -16.85 6.30
C VAL A 216 3.48 -17.26 7.58
N VAL A 217 3.01 -18.33 8.24
CA VAL A 217 3.58 -18.84 9.50
C VAL A 217 4.97 -19.45 9.30
N ASP A 218 5.15 -20.25 8.23
CA ASP A 218 6.46 -20.82 7.88
C ASP A 218 7.47 -19.72 7.52
N CYS A 219 7.02 -18.70 6.79
CA CYS A 219 7.84 -17.53 6.49
C CYS A 219 8.26 -16.77 7.76
N ALA A 220 7.31 -16.48 8.65
CA ALA A 220 7.60 -15.80 9.92
C ALA A 220 8.56 -16.63 10.80
N LYS A 221 8.34 -17.93 10.93
CA LYS A 221 9.18 -18.82 11.73
C LYS A 221 10.61 -18.88 11.18
N ARG A 222 10.77 -19.03 9.86
CA ARG A 222 12.09 -19.03 9.20
C ARG A 222 12.81 -17.70 9.35
N ILE A 223 12.14 -16.57 9.13
CA ILE A 223 12.73 -15.23 9.34
C ILE A 223 13.25 -15.10 10.78
N MET A 224 12.44 -15.52 11.76
CA MET A 224 12.83 -15.49 13.16
C MET A 224 14.06 -16.36 13.44
N SER A 225 14.13 -17.57 12.88
CA SER A 225 15.26 -18.48 13.11
C SER A 225 16.53 -18.11 12.35
N THR A 226 16.44 -17.54 11.14
CA THR A 226 17.61 -17.29 10.28
C THR A 226 18.14 -15.87 10.37
N GLU A 227 17.27 -14.86 10.47
CA GLU A 227 17.65 -13.44 10.46
C GLU A 227 17.38 -12.74 11.81
N GLY A 228 16.62 -13.36 12.71
CA GLY A 228 16.26 -12.83 14.01
C GLY A 228 15.14 -11.77 13.98
N PRO A 229 14.72 -11.28 15.17
CA PRO A 229 13.56 -10.39 15.31
C PRO A 229 13.74 -9.01 14.65
N ARG A 230 15.00 -8.54 14.52
CA ARG A 230 15.30 -7.25 13.86
C ARG A 230 14.99 -7.27 12.36
N ALA A 231 14.92 -8.45 11.74
CA ALA A 231 14.63 -8.59 10.32
C ALA A 231 13.22 -8.12 9.94
N PHE A 232 12.24 -8.27 10.85
CA PHE A 232 10.86 -7.82 10.64
C PHE A 232 10.70 -6.31 10.53
N PHE A 233 11.68 -5.55 11.04
CA PHE A 233 11.68 -4.09 11.00
C PHE A 233 12.64 -3.52 9.94
N LYS A 234 13.28 -4.38 9.13
CA LYS A 234 14.12 -3.93 8.02
C LYS A 234 13.26 -3.14 7.02
N GLY A 235 13.63 -1.88 6.80
CA GLY A 235 12.88 -0.98 5.90
C GLY A 235 11.80 -0.13 6.57
N THR A 236 11.67 -0.15 7.91
CA THR A 236 10.72 0.72 8.64
C THR A 236 10.97 2.20 8.35
N VAL A 237 12.22 2.66 8.44
CA VAL A 237 12.58 4.07 8.22
C VAL A 237 12.20 4.60 6.83
N PRO A 238 12.63 3.97 5.71
CA PRO A 238 12.22 4.43 4.38
C PRO A 238 10.72 4.29 4.14
N ARG A 239 10.04 3.40 4.87
CA ARG A 239 8.58 3.32 4.84
C ARG A 239 7.93 4.49 5.55
N CYS A 240 8.32 4.82 6.78
CA CYS A 240 7.77 5.96 7.52
C CYS A 240 7.95 7.25 6.74
N LEU A 241 9.14 7.47 6.15
CA LEU A 241 9.43 8.63 5.31
C LEU A 241 8.57 8.74 4.05
N THR A 242 8.07 7.62 3.53
CA THR A 242 7.20 7.62 2.35
C THR A 242 5.72 7.68 2.72
N MET A 243 5.31 7.03 3.81
CA MET A 243 3.93 6.98 4.27
C MET A 243 3.49 8.28 4.95
N ALA A 244 4.37 8.93 5.71
CA ALA A 244 4.07 10.19 6.39
C ALA A 244 3.52 11.27 5.43
N PRO A 245 4.25 11.68 4.36
CA PRO A 245 3.73 12.68 3.43
C PRO A 245 2.55 12.16 2.60
N LEU A 246 2.54 10.87 2.23
CA LEU A 246 1.47 10.29 1.43
C LEU A 246 0.11 10.43 2.13
N PHE A 247 0.01 9.99 3.39
CA PHE A 247 -1.24 10.05 4.15
C PHE A 247 -1.59 11.47 4.58
N GLY A 248 -0.59 12.27 4.96
CA GLY A 248 -0.78 13.69 5.27
C GLY A 248 -1.43 14.46 4.13
N ILE A 249 -0.86 14.37 2.93
CA ILE A 249 -1.35 15.08 1.75
C ILE A 249 -2.68 14.51 1.28
N ALA A 250 -2.87 13.19 1.29
CA ALA A 250 -4.11 12.57 0.85
C ALA A 250 -5.32 13.02 1.69
N LEU A 251 -5.18 13.05 3.01
CA LEU A 251 -6.26 13.49 3.90
C LEU A 251 -6.45 14.99 3.92
N MET A 252 -5.38 15.76 3.76
CA MET A 252 -5.47 17.20 3.55
C MET A 252 -6.29 17.51 2.29
N MET A 253 -5.99 16.85 1.18
CA MET A 253 -6.72 17.03 -0.08
C MET A 253 -8.18 16.58 0.03
N TYR A 254 -8.44 15.48 0.74
CA TYR A 254 -9.80 15.01 1.01
C TYR A 254 -10.60 16.04 1.82
N ASP A 255 -10.03 16.58 2.90
CA ASP A 255 -10.67 17.60 3.75
C ASP A 255 -10.91 18.92 2.98
N MET A 256 -9.97 19.34 2.14
CA MET A 256 -10.15 20.49 1.25
C MET A 256 -11.26 20.25 0.24
N GLN A 257 -11.33 19.05 -0.35
CA GLN A 257 -12.34 18.69 -1.32
C GLN A 257 -13.75 18.69 -0.69
N GLN A 258 -13.91 18.18 0.54
CA GLN A 258 -15.18 18.24 1.27
C GLN A 258 -15.61 19.70 1.51
N LYS A 259 -14.69 20.55 1.98
CA LYS A 259 -14.94 21.99 2.19
C LYS A 259 -15.36 22.72 0.92
N ILE A 260 -14.76 22.40 -0.22
CA ILE A 260 -15.10 22.99 -1.52
C ILE A 260 -16.47 22.51 -2.01
N LEU A 261 -16.78 21.23 -1.83
CA LEU A 261 -18.04 20.63 -2.27
C LEU A 261 -19.22 20.92 -1.33
N GLY A 262 -19.00 21.60 -0.20
CA GLY A 262 -20.05 22.02 0.72
C GLY A 262 -20.67 20.89 1.55
N TRP A 263 -19.96 19.78 1.70
CA TRP A 263 -20.34 18.64 2.57
C TRP A 263 -19.52 18.64 3.87
#